data_AF-A0A382KSN5-F1
#
_entry.id   AF-A0A382KSN5-F1
#
_cell.length_a   1.000
_cell.length_b   1.000
_cell.length_c   1.000
_cell.angle_alpha   90.00
_cell.angle_beta   90.00
_cell.angle_gamma   90.00
#
_symmetry.space_group_name_H-M   'P 1'
#
loop_
_entity.id
_entity.type
_entity.pdbx_description
1 polymer ?
#
loop_
_entity_poly.entity_id
_entity_poly.type
_entity_poly.pdbx_seq_one_letter_code
_entity_poly.pdbx_strand_id
1 'polypeptide(L)' 'MSLFKIHANTSALDALNSLYGTNSRISVAQARLASGKRINTAKDDTAGYAISRSLQARTLGIRAALSNV' A
#
# COMPACT_ATOMS: atom_id res chain seq x y z
N MET A 1 32.04 -8.16 -7.71
CA MET A 1 31.60 -9.18 -6.73
C MET A 1 32.84 -9.85 -6.16
N SER A 2 33.15 -9.62 -4.87
CA SER A 2 34.30 -10.27 -4.22
C SER A 2 33.85 -11.60 -3.64
N LEU A 3 34.35 -12.70 -4.21
CA LEU A 3 34.01 -14.09 -3.85
C LEU A 3 34.69 -14.59 -2.56
N PHE A 4 35.54 -13.78 -1.90
CA PHE A 4 36.39 -14.24 -0.78
C PHE A 4 36.24 -13.39 0.49
N LYS A 5 35.01 -13.09 0.91
CA LYS A 5 34.76 -12.56 2.26
C LYS A 5 34.47 -13.71 3.23
N ILE A 6 35.50 -14.19 3.94
CA ILE A 6 35.40 -15.26 4.95
C ILE A 6 34.45 -14.89 6.11
N HIS A 7 34.30 -13.60 6.41
CA HIS A 7 33.47 -13.10 7.51
C HIS A 7 32.12 -12.51 7.09
N ALA A 8 31.78 -12.49 5.79
CA ALA A 8 30.52 -11.90 5.33
C ALA A 8 29.96 -12.64 4.11
N ASN A 9 28.77 -13.24 4.27
CA ASN A 9 28.04 -13.89 3.19
C ASN A 9 27.19 -12.87 2.44
N THR A 10 27.76 -12.26 1.40
CA THR A 10 27.06 -11.24 0.60
C THR A 10 25.86 -11.82 -0.15
N SER A 11 25.93 -13.08 -0.62
CA SER A 11 24.81 -13.73 -1.30
C SER A 11 23.63 -13.98 -0.37
N ALA A 12 23.89 -14.37 0.89
CA ALA A 12 22.84 -14.47 1.91
C ALA A 12 22.25 -13.10 2.27
N LEU A 13 23.07 -12.05 2.31
CA LEU A 13 22.59 -10.68 2.54
C LEU A 13 21.70 -10.18 1.38
N ASP A 14 22.07 -10.46 0.14
CA ASP A 14 21.28 -10.12 -1.04
C ASP A 14 19.95 -10.88 -1.06
N ALA A 15 19.96 -12.16 -0.68
CA ALA A 15 18.75 -12.96 -0.50
C ALA A 15 17.85 -12.38 0.61
N LEU A 16 18.44 -11.96 1.73
CA LEU A 16 17.71 -11.33 2.84
C LEU A 16 17.09 -9.98 2.43
N ASN A 17 17.83 -9.14 1.70
CA ASN A 17 17.30 -7.89 1.16
C ASN A 17 16.14 -8.13 0.19
N SER A 18 16.26 -9.16 -0.66
CA SER A 18 15.20 -9.57 -1.58
C SER A 18 13.96 -10.10 -0.84
N LEU A 19 14.17 -10.84 0.26
CA LEU A 19 13.10 -11.31 1.15
C LEU A 19 12.38 -10.13 1.81
N TYR A 20 13.10 -9.12 2.32
CA TYR A 20 12.47 -7.92 2.88
C TYR A 20 11.65 -7.16 1.84
N GLY A 21 12.16 -7.01 0.62
CA GLY A 21 11.41 -6.42 -0.49
C GLY A 21 10.13 -7.20 -0.81
N THR A 22 10.21 -8.53 -0.80
CA THR A 22 9.06 -9.43 -1.05
C THR A 22 8.02 -9.33 0.06
N ASN A 23 8.45 -9.37 1.32
CA ASN A 23 7.58 -9.23 2.49
C ASN A 23 6.85 -7.88 2.50
N SER A 24 7.53 -6.80 2.13
CA SER A 24 6.90 -5.46 1.99
C SER A 24 5.79 -5.47 0.93
N ARG A 25 6.04 -6.07 -0.24
CA ARG A 25 5.03 -6.19 -1.30
C ARG A 25 3.84 -7.04 -0.87
N ILE A 26 4.09 -8.16 -0.18
CA ILE A 26 3.05 -9.03 0.37
C ILE A 26 2.19 -8.26 1.37
N SER A 27 2.81 -7.48 2.28
CA SER A 27 2.09 -6.68 3.27
C SER A 27 1.13 -5.68 2.61
N VAL A 28 1.57 -4.98 1.55
CA VAL A 28 0.70 -4.07 0.78
C VAL A 28 -0.43 -4.84 0.09
N ALA A 29 -0.14 -5.99 -0.51
CA ALA A 29 -1.15 -6.81 -1.16
C ALA A 29 -2.20 -7.32 -0.16
N GLN A 30 -1.78 -7.77 1.02
CA GLN A 30 -2.67 -8.18 2.11
C GLN A 30 -3.55 -7.02 2.58
N ALA A 31 -2.99 -5.81 2.73
CA ALA A 31 -3.77 -4.64 3.11
C ALA A 31 -4.85 -4.29 2.06
N ARG A 32 -4.55 -4.43 0.77
CA ARG A 32 -5.51 -4.22 -0.32
C ARG A 32 -6.57 -5.32 -0.38
N LEU A 33 -6.19 -6.57 -0.13
CA LEU A 33 -7.12 -7.69 -0.07
C LEU A 33 -8.11 -7.53 1.10
N ALA A 34 -7.60 -7.18 2.29
CA ALA A 34 -8.41 -7.01 3.49
C ALA A 34 -9.39 -5.83 3.37
N SER A 35 -9.00 -4.74 2.72
CA SER A 35 -9.85 -3.56 2.54
C SER A 35 -10.74 -3.62 1.30
N GLY A 36 -10.40 -4.47 0.32
CA GLY A 36 -10.97 -4.46 -1.03
C GLY A 36 -10.65 -3.22 -1.86
N LYS A 37 -9.78 -2.31 -1.37
CA LYS A 37 -9.46 -1.04 -2.01
C LYS A 37 -8.06 -1.07 -2.59
N ARG A 38 -7.92 -0.58 -3.82
CA ARG A 38 -6.60 -0.37 -4.45
C ARG A 38 -5.78 0.72 -3.73
N ILE A 39 -6.44 1.80 -3.30
CA ILE A 39 -5.85 2.94 -2.60
C ILE A 39 -6.37 2.88 -1.15
N ASN A 40 -5.50 2.52 -0.21
CA ASN A 40 -5.86 2.41 1.21
C ASN A 40 -5.52 3.69 1.98
N THR A 41 -4.40 4.30 1.63
CA THR A 41 -3.87 5.47 2.33
C THR A 41 -3.49 6.57 1.36
N ALA A 42 -3.33 7.80 1.86
CA ALA A 42 -2.81 8.92 1.07
C ALA A 42 -1.38 8.68 0.56
N LYS A 43 -0.61 7.78 1.19
CA LYS A 43 0.73 7.40 0.74
C LYS A 43 0.70 6.56 -0.54
N ASP A 44 -0.36 5.79 -0.75
CA ASP A 44 -0.48 4.91 -1.93
C ASP A 44 -0.70 5.72 -3.22
N ASP A 45 -1.52 6.78 -3.13
CA ASP A 45 -1.85 7.71 -4.23
C ASP A 45 -2.56 8.93 -3.63
N THR A 46 -1.87 10.06 -3.50
CA THR A 46 -2.43 11.28 -2.87
C THR A 46 -3.60 11.85 -3.67
N ALA A 47 -3.48 11.91 -5.00
CA ALA A 47 -4.49 12.47 -5.88
C ALA A 47 -5.73 11.57 -5.94
N GLY A 48 -5.54 10.26 -6.18
CA GLY A 48 -6.62 9.28 -6.20
C GLY A 48 -7.33 9.17 -4.84
N TYR A 49 -6.58 9.23 -3.73
CA TYR A 49 -7.17 9.26 -2.39
C TYR A 49 -8.00 10.53 -2.17
N ALA A 50 -7.48 11.71 -2.53
CA ALA A 50 -8.21 12.98 -2.37
C ALA A 50 -9.51 13.02 -3.19
N ILE A 51 -9.48 12.55 -4.45
CA ILE A 51 -10.67 12.44 -5.30
C ILE A 51 -11.67 11.45 -4.70
N SER A 52 -11.21 10.30 -4.22
CA SER A 52 -12.11 9.31 -3.60
C SER A 52 -12.83 9.88 -2.37
N ARG A 53 -12.13 10.70 -1.57
CA ARG A 53 -12.69 11.37 -0.39
C ARG A 53 -13.67 12.47 -0.77
N SER A 54 -13.38 13.28 -1.78
CA SER A 54 -14.31 14.32 -2.25
C SER A 54 -15.60 13.71 -2.82
N LEU A 55 -15.49 12.62 -3.59
CA LEU A 55 -16.64 11.86 -4.09
C LEU A 55 -17.45 11.21 -2.96
N GLN A 56 -16.77 10.64 -1.95
CA GLN A 56 -17.44 10.10 -0.76
C GLN A 56 -18.21 11.19 -0.02
N ALA A 57 -17.60 12.36 0.21
CA ALA A 57 -18.25 13.50 0.86
C ALA A 57 -19.47 13.99 0.07
N ARG A 58 -19.35 14.11 -1.25
CA ARG A 58 -20.47 14.47 -2.13
C ARG A 58 -21.62 13.47 -2.05
N THR A 59 -21.30 12.17 -2.03
CA THR A 59 -22.31 11.11 -1.91
C THR A 59 -23.05 11.18 -0.57
N LEU A 60 -22.32 11.43 0.53
CA LEU A 60 -22.93 11.63 1.85
C LEU A 60 -23.83 12.87 1.88
N GLY A 61 -23.41 13.97 1.26
CA GLY A 61 -24.24 15.18 1.13
C GLY A 61 -25.55 14.93 0.38
N ILE A 62 -25.50 14.19 -0.73
CA ILE A 62 -26.72 13.81 -1.49
C ILE A 62 -27.63 12.91 -0.65
N ARG A 63 -27.07 11.94 0.09
CA ARG A 63 -27.87 11.07 0.97
C ARG A 63 -28.56 11.84 2.08
N ALA A 64 -27.88 12.81 2.69
CA ALA A 64 -28.48 13.67 3.70
C ALA A 64 -29.60 14.53 3.11
N ALA A 65 -29.40 15.11 1.92
CA ALA A 65 -30.45 15.86 1.23
C ALA A 65 -31.68 14.99 0.91
N LEU A 66 -31.47 13.74 0.46
CA LEU A 66 -32.56 12.78 0.21
C LEU A 66 -33.30 12.39 1.50
N SER A 67 -32.60 12.27 2.63
CA SER A 67 -33.20 11.93 3.92
C SER A 67 -33.97 13.08 4.57
N ASN A 68 -33.76 14.31 4.11
CA ASN A 68 -34.42 15.52 4.62
C ASN A 68 -35.60 15.97 3.74
N VAL A 69 -36.02 15.12 2.79
CA VAL A 69 -37.25 15.25 1.98
C VAL A 69 -38.26 14.24 2.50
#